data_AF-A0A1S7UK33-F1
#
_entry.id   AF-A0A1S7UK33-F1
#
_cell.length_a   1.000
_cell.length_b   1.000
_cell.length_c   1.000
_cell.angle_alpha   90.00
_cell.angle_beta   90.00
_cell.angle_gamma   90.00
#
_symmetry.space_group_name_H-M   'P 1'
#
loop_
_entity.id
_entity.type
_entity.pdbx_description
1 polymer ?
#
loop_
_entity_poly.entity_id
_entity_poly.type
_entity_poly.pdbx_seq_one_letter_code
_entity_poly.pdbx_strand_id
1 'polypeptide(L)'
;MPSSRWRILVSPDVPFVSDIAAQTFRPVFIAGATTTGICFFGTVFAVHHVRYFPEFYGITDDARWRQSLSLVALITGLVAAVSLILLGIFDTYYAHVMHLNLLMETFAGLSVSALTTTIVWWDQVCGIEVFVGLRKW
;
A
#
# COMPACT_ATOMS: atom_id res chain seq x y z
N MET A 1 -18.62 47.93 -7.79
CA MET A 1 -17.73 46.77 -7.56
C MET A 1 -18.43 45.52 -8.10
N PRO A 2 -17.77 44.74 -8.96
CA PRO A 2 -17.59 43.33 -8.64
C PRO A 2 -16.15 42.85 -8.88
N SER A 3 -15.78 41.83 -8.11
CA SER A 3 -14.46 41.31 -7.83
C SER A 3 -13.73 40.67 -9.01
N SER A 4 -12.70 41.34 -9.52
CA SER A 4 -11.69 40.84 -10.45
C SER A 4 -10.54 40.11 -9.74
N ARG A 5 -10.82 39.30 -8.71
CA ARG A 5 -9.77 38.91 -7.77
C ARG A 5 -8.96 37.66 -8.13
N TRP A 6 -9.39 36.73 -9.00
CA TRP A 6 -8.56 35.53 -9.31
C TRP A 6 -8.74 34.96 -10.72
N ARG A 7 -8.55 35.77 -11.77
CA ARG A 7 -8.22 35.20 -13.08
C ARG A 7 -6.75 34.79 -13.02
N ILE A 8 -6.52 33.53 -12.67
CA ILE A 8 -5.23 32.87 -12.81
C ILE A 8 -4.72 33.18 -14.22
N LEU A 9 -3.58 33.87 -14.30
CA LEU A 9 -2.90 34.20 -15.54
C LEU A 9 -2.37 32.90 -16.17
N VAL A 10 -3.23 32.17 -16.87
CA VAL A 10 -2.80 31.09 -17.76
C VAL A 10 -2.26 31.78 -19.00
N SER A 11 -0.97 32.11 -19.01
CA SER A 11 -0.32 32.56 -20.25
C SER A 11 -0.15 31.33 -21.14
N PRO A 12 -0.82 31.25 -22.31
CA PRO A 12 -0.83 30.04 -23.14
C PRO A 12 0.55 29.66 -23.70
N ASP A 13 1.51 30.58 -23.67
CA ASP A 13 2.84 30.41 -24.28
C ASP A 13 3.98 30.18 -23.27
N VAL A 14 3.72 30.20 -21.95
CA VAL A 14 4.77 30.03 -20.93
C VAL A 14 4.40 28.92 -19.96
N PRO A 15 5.10 27.77 -19.98
CA PRO A 15 4.84 26.69 -19.03
C PRO A 15 5.19 27.15 -17.61
N PHE A 16 4.30 26.86 -16.65
CA PHE A 16 4.58 27.12 -15.24
C PHE A 16 5.74 26.25 -14.77
N VAL A 17 6.56 26.76 -13.85
CA VAL A 17 7.69 26.00 -13.29
C VAL A 17 7.23 24.69 -12.62
N SER A 18 5.98 24.65 -12.13
CA SER A 18 5.33 23.45 -11.59
C SER A 18 5.08 22.37 -12.63
N ASP A 19 4.74 22.73 -13.87
CA ASP A 19 4.55 21.76 -14.95
C ASP A 19 5.88 21.16 -15.39
N ILE A 20 6.92 21.98 -15.48
CA ILE A 20 8.28 21.52 -15.79
C ILE A 20 8.82 20.60 -14.68
N ALA A 21 8.61 20.98 -13.42
CA ALA A 21 8.98 20.16 -12.28
C ALA A 21 8.22 18.82 -12.30
N ALA A 22 6.90 18.83 -12.52
CA ALA A 22 6.10 17.61 -12.57
C ALA A 22 6.60 16.61 -13.63
N GLN A 23 7.00 17.10 -14.81
CA GLN A 23 7.58 16.22 -15.85
C GLN A 23 8.96 15.68 -15.48
N THR A 24 9.79 16.49 -14.82
CA THR A 24 11.13 16.10 -14.39
C THR A 24 11.09 15.11 -13.20
N PHE A 25 10.04 15.17 -12.37
CA PHE A 25 9.87 14.31 -11.19
C PHE A 25 9.27 12.92 -11.47
N ARG A 26 8.79 12.66 -12.70
CA ARG A 26 8.28 11.34 -13.12
C ARG A 26 9.18 10.15 -12.76
N PRO A 27 10.49 10.14 -13.05
CA PRO A 27 11.36 9.01 -12.69
C PRO A 27 11.46 8.81 -11.18
N VAL A 28 11.45 9.90 -10.40
CA VAL A 28 11.49 9.84 -8.93
C VAL A 28 10.17 9.29 -8.39
N PHE A 29 9.03 9.67 -8.98
CA PHE A 29 7.72 9.12 -8.61
C PHE A 29 7.63 7.61 -8.86
N ILE A 30 8.10 7.14 -10.02
CA ILE A 30 8.14 5.70 -10.34
C ILE A 30 9.07 4.96 -9.36
N ALA A 31 10.26 5.50 -9.07
CA ALA A 31 11.18 4.91 -8.10
C ALA A 31 10.59 4.84 -6.69
N GLY A 32 9.88 5.89 -6.24
CA GLY A 32 9.20 5.92 -4.96
C GLY A 32 8.04 4.93 -4.87
N ALA A 33 7.20 4.88 -5.90
CA ALA A 33 6.06 3.95 -5.98
C ALA A 33 6.52 2.50 -6.01
N THR A 34 7.57 2.17 -6.78
CA THR A 34 8.16 0.83 -6.83
C THR A 34 8.77 0.41 -5.51
N THR A 35 9.57 1.28 -4.90
CA THR A 35 10.16 1.01 -3.57
C THR A 35 9.06 0.77 -2.53
N THR A 36 8.03 1.64 -2.51
CA THR A 36 6.91 1.52 -1.57
C THR A 36 6.12 0.25 -1.78
N GLY A 37 5.79 -0.11 -3.02
CA GLY A 37 5.03 -1.31 -3.35
C GLY A 37 5.75 -2.59 -2.91
N ILE A 38 7.05 -2.69 -3.20
CA ILE A 38 7.88 -3.84 -2.82
C ILE A 38 8.02 -3.93 -1.29
N CYS A 39 8.36 -2.82 -0.63
CA CYS A 39 8.51 -2.80 0.83
C CYS A 39 7.21 -3.11 1.56
N PHE A 40 6.08 -2.58 1.09
CA PHE A 40 4.77 -2.85 1.65
C PHE A 40 4.41 -4.33 1.52
N PHE A 41 4.47 -4.90 0.31
CA PHE A 41 4.15 -6.31 0.09
C PHE A 41 5.09 -7.23 0.87
N GLY A 42 6.40 -6.92 0.90
CA GLY A 42 7.38 -7.66 1.69
C GLY A 42 7.06 -7.63 3.19
N THR A 43 6.55 -6.52 3.71
CA THR A 43 6.13 -6.40 5.11
C THR A 43 4.90 -7.26 5.39
N VAL A 44 3.85 -7.18 4.56
CA VAL A 44 2.64 -8.01 4.71
C VAL A 44 3.01 -9.50 4.62
N PHE A 45 3.85 -9.87 3.66
CA PHE A 45 4.36 -11.23 3.52
C PHE A 45 5.09 -11.69 4.76
N ALA A 46 6.04 -10.91 5.28
CA ALA A 46 6.80 -11.26 6.47
C ALA A 46 5.89 -11.48 7.70
N VAL A 47 4.92 -10.58 7.93
CA VAL A 47 3.98 -10.68 9.07
C VAL A 47 3.16 -11.97 9.01
N HIS A 48 2.58 -12.28 7.85
CA HIS A 48 1.77 -13.49 7.71
C HIS A 48 2.63 -14.76 7.66
N HIS A 49 3.85 -14.68 7.13
CA HIS A 49 4.80 -15.81 7.11
C HIS A 49 5.26 -16.19 8.51
N VAL A 50 5.63 -15.21 9.35
CA VAL A 50 6.05 -15.46 10.74
C VAL A 50 4.94 -16.12 11.56
N ARG A 51 3.68 -15.76 11.31
CA ARG A 51 2.54 -16.34 12.04
C ARG A 51 2.40 -17.85 11.85
N TYR A 52 2.56 -18.32 10.60
CA TYR A 52 2.35 -19.74 10.26
C TYR A 52 3.63 -20.56 10.28
N PHE A 53 4.78 -19.95 10.57
CA PHE A 53 6.02 -20.70 10.75
C PHE A 53 6.00 -21.40 12.12
N PRO A 54 6.08 -22.74 12.16
CA PRO A 54 5.92 -23.50 13.40
C PRO A 54 7.04 -23.23 14.41
N GLU A 55 8.20 -22.77 13.95
CA GLU A 55 9.38 -22.49 14.79
C GLU A 55 9.26 -21.19 15.60
N PHE A 56 8.52 -20.18 15.11
CA PHE A 56 8.39 -18.88 15.79
C PHE A 56 7.23 -18.85 16.76
N TYR A 57 6.05 -19.30 16.33
CA TYR A 57 4.81 -19.13 17.11
C TYR A 57 4.31 -20.42 17.76
N GLY A 58 4.72 -21.60 17.30
CA GLY A 58 4.32 -22.90 17.91
C GLY A 58 2.82 -23.18 17.91
N ILE A 59 2.01 -22.36 17.22
CA ILE A 59 0.55 -22.54 17.10
C ILE A 59 0.31 -23.59 16.01
N THR A 60 0.25 -24.85 16.40
CA THR A 60 -0.01 -25.98 15.49
C THR A 60 -1.49 -26.21 15.17
N ASP A 61 -2.41 -25.55 15.88
CA ASP A 61 -3.87 -25.70 15.70
C ASP A 61 -4.55 -24.33 15.56
N ASP A 62 -4.16 -23.56 14.52
CA ASP A 62 -4.78 -22.26 14.23
C ASP A 62 -6.10 -22.44 13.48
N ALA A 63 -7.10 -21.63 13.81
CA ALA A 63 -8.43 -21.77 13.24
C ALA A 63 -8.43 -21.48 11.73
N ARG A 64 -9.06 -22.34 10.91
CA ARG A 64 -9.08 -22.25 9.43
C ARG A 64 -9.51 -20.87 8.92
N TRP A 65 -10.38 -20.15 9.63
CA TRP A 65 -10.82 -18.80 9.25
C TRP A 65 -9.69 -17.77 9.29
N ARG A 66 -8.73 -17.89 10.23
CA ARG A 66 -7.57 -17.00 10.32
C ARG A 66 -6.60 -17.22 9.17
N GLN A 67 -6.42 -18.48 8.76
CA GLN A 67 -5.62 -18.83 7.59
C GLN A 67 -6.22 -18.25 6.31
N SER A 68 -7.55 -18.36 6.14
CA SER A 68 -8.25 -17.74 5.02
C SER A 68 -8.11 -16.22 5.01
N LEU A 69 -8.29 -15.55 6.15
CA LEU A 69 -8.10 -14.10 6.24
C LEU A 69 -6.66 -13.67 5.94
N SER A 70 -5.66 -14.41 6.42
CA SER A 70 -4.26 -14.13 6.08
C SER A 70 -3.98 -14.24 4.59
N LEU A 71 -4.57 -15.22 3.90
CA LEU A 71 -4.48 -15.32 2.44
C LEU A 71 -5.17 -14.14 1.75
N VAL A 72 -6.34 -13.72 2.23
CA VAL A 72 -7.04 -12.52 1.72
C VAL A 72 -6.19 -11.26 1.91
N ALA A 73 -5.53 -11.10 3.07
CA ALA A 73 -4.65 -9.96 3.33
C ALA A 73 -3.44 -9.94 2.40
N LEU A 74 -2.86 -11.10 2.09
CA LEU A 74 -1.74 -11.24 1.15
C LEU A 74 -2.15 -10.92 -0.29
N ILE A 75 -3.28 -11.45 -0.74
CA ILE A 75 -3.78 -11.21 -2.11
C ILE A 75 -4.14 -9.74 -2.29
N THR A 76 -4.88 -9.15 -1.35
CA THR A 76 -5.27 -7.74 -1.42
C THR A 76 -4.06 -6.81 -1.28
N GLY A 77 -3.08 -7.18 -0.46
CA GLY A 77 -1.80 -6.47 -0.35
C GLY A 77 -0.96 -6.55 -1.63
N LEU A 78 -0.93 -7.70 -2.31
CA LEU A 78 -0.26 -7.87 -3.59
C LEU A 78 -0.91 -7.02 -4.67
N VAL A 79 -2.25 -7.06 -4.77
CA VAL A 79 -3.01 -6.23 -5.72
C VAL A 79 -2.72 -4.74 -5.46
N ALA A 80 -2.73 -4.29 -4.20
CA ALA A 80 -2.39 -2.91 -3.87
C ALA A 80 -0.97 -2.52 -4.30
N ALA A 81 0.02 -3.39 -4.07
CA ALA A 81 1.41 -3.14 -4.46
C ALA A 81 1.58 -3.06 -5.99
N VAL A 82 0.94 -3.97 -6.73
CA VAL A 82 0.95 -3.97 -8.20
C VAL A 82 0.24 -2.73 -8.74
N SER A 83 -0.96 -2.40 -8.23
CA SER A 83 -1.70 -1.20 -8.62
C SER A 83 -0.91 0.08 -8.33
N LEU A 84 -0.17 0.16 -7.21
CA LEU A 84 0.70 1.30 -6.89
C LEU A 84 1.88 1.45 -7.88
N ILE A 85 2.49 0.34 -8.30
CA ILE A 85 3.57 0.37 -9.31
C ILE A 85 3.02 0.84 -10.66
N LEU A 86 1.88 0.26 -11.08
CA LEU A 86 1.20 0.67 -12.31
C LEU A 86 0.76 2.13 -12.25
N LEU A 87 0.29 2.61 -11.09
CA LEU A 87 -0.04 4.01 -10.85
C LEU A 87 1.18 4.92 -11.05
N GLY A 88 2.36 4.47 -10.60
CA GLY A 88 3.63 5.13 -10.86
C GLY A 88 3.92 5.32 -12.36
N ILE A 89 3.66 4.27 -13.16
CA ILE A 89 3.93 4.25 -14.60
C ILE A 89 2.89 5.07 -15.38
N PHE A 90 1.60 4.90 -15.07
CA PHE A 90 0.50 5.59 -15.72
C PHE A 90 0.31 6.99 -15.11
N ASP A 91 1.21 7.91 -15.44
CA ASP A 91 1.07 9.32 -15.04
C ASP A 91 -0.20 9.97 -15.64
N THR A 92 -0.78 10.88 -14.88
CA THR A 92 -2.01 11.65 -15.16
C THR A 92 -2.06 12.35 -16.52
N TYR A 93 -0.92 12.56 -17.16
CA TYR A 93 -0.80 13.31 -18.42
C TYR A 93 -1.42 12.61 -19.64
N TYR A 94 -1.38 11.28 -19.72
CA TYR A 94 -1.92 10.53 -20.87
C TYR A 94 -3.19 9.74 -20.56
N ALA A 95 -3.41 9.32 -19.31
CA ALA A 95 -4.49 8.40 -18.96
C ALA A 95 -5.14 8.73 -17.60
N HIS A 96 -5.72 9.92 -17.46
CA HIS A 96 -6.31 10.40 -16.20
C HIS A 96 -7.34 9.44 -15.57
N VAL A 97 -8.21 8.82 -16.39
CA VAL A 97 -9.22 7.86 -15.90
C VAL A 97 -8.58 6.59 -15.36
N MET A 98 -7.55 6.06 -16.04
CA MET A 98 -6.84 4.86 -15.58
C MET A 98 -6.09 5.14 -14.28
N HIS A 99 -5.42 6.29 -14.18
CA HIS A 99 -4.74 6.71 -12.96
C HIS A 99 -5.71 6.80 -11.77
N LEU A 100 -6.90 7.37 -11.96
CA LEU A 100 -7.92 7.44 -10.90
C LEU A 100 -8.38 6.04 -10.45
N ASN A 101 -8.63 5.12 -11.39
CA ASN A 101 -9.03 3.76 -11.03
C ASN A 101 -7.93 3.02 -10.25
N LEU A 102 -6.68 3.11 -10.70
CA LEU A 102 -5.52 2.53 -10.02
C LEU A 102 -5.31 3.12 -8.62
N LEU A 103 -5.58 4.42 -8.45
CA LEU A 103 -5.53 5.09 -7.15
C LEU A 103 -6.57 4.50 -6.20
N MET A 104 -7.81 4.33 -6.67
CA MET A 104 -8.89 3.74 -5.86
C MET A 104 -8.61 2.27 -5.52
N GLU A 105 -8.10 1.48 -6.46
CA GLU A 105 -7.67 0.10 -6.22
C GLU A 105 -6.57 0.02 -5.16
N THR A 106 -5.59 0.93 -5.23
CA THR A 106 -4.49 0.99 -4.26
C THR A 106 -5.02 1.26 -2.85
N PHE A 107 -5.84 2.31 -2.66
CA PHE A 107 -6.40 2.62 -1.34
C PHE A 107 -7.35 1.53 -0.82
N ALA A 108 -8.16 0.95 -1.69
CA ALA A 108 -9.05 -0.15 -1.32
C ALA A 108 -8.25 -1.38 -0.89
N GLY A 109 -7.25 -1.80 -1.68
CA GLY A 109 -6.40 -2.94 -1.37
C GLY A 109 -5.59 -2.74 -0.08
N LEU A 110 -5.02 -1.54 0.12
CA LEU A 110 -4.34 -1.18 1.37
C LEU A 110 -5.28 -1.26 2.58
N SER A 111 -6.50 -0.74 2.45
CA SER A 111 -7.49 -0.72 3.55
C SER A 111 -7.94 -2.14 3.90
N VAL A 112 -8.27 -2.96 2.89
CA VAL A 112 -8.69 -4.35 3.12
C VAL A 112 -7.55 -5.17 3.71
N SER A 113 -6.33 -5.03 3.19
CA SER A 113 -5.14 -5.71 3.73
C SER A 113 -4.91 -5.32 5.19
N ALA A 114 -4.90 -4.02 5.51
CA ALA A 114 -4.69 -3.52 6.87
C ALA A 114 -5.77 -3.99 7.86
N LEU A 115 -7.05 -3.92 7.47
CA LEU A 115 -8.16 -4.39 8.32
C LEU A 115 -8.05 -5.89 8.57
N THR A 116 -7.76 -6.67 7.53
CA THR A 116 -7.67 -8.13 7.65
C THR A 116 -6.49 -8.55 8.51
N THR A 117 -5.32 -7.92 8.34
CA THR A 117 -4.17 -8.13 9.23
C THR A 117 -4.50 -7.75 10.67
N THR A 118 -5.18 -6.62 10.90
CA THR A 118 -5.60 -6.20 12.24
C THR A 118 -6.53 -7.23 12.89
N ILE A 119 -7.53 -7.73 12.14
CA ILE A 119 -8.47 -8.75 12.65
C ILE A 119 -7.74 -10.05 13.01
N VAL A 120 -6.81 -10.50 12.16
CA VAL A 120 -6.04 -11.73 12.40
C VAL A 120 -5.18 -11.61 13.66
N TRP A 121 -4.59 -10.44 13.91
CA TRP A 121 -3.68 -10.17 15.02
C TRP A 121 -4.33 -9.55 16.26
N TRP A 122 -5.64 -9.33 16.25
CA TRP A 122 -6.35 -8.64 17.33
C TRP A 122 -6.09 -9.25 18.72
N ASP A 123 -6.19 -10.57 18.83
CA ASP A 123 -6.01 -11.26 20.13
C ASP A 123 -4.58 -11.15 20.66
N GLN A 124 -3.59 -11.10 19.76
CA GLN A 124 -2.17 -11.00 20.10
C GLN A 124 -1.80 -9.59 20.57
N VAL A 125 -2.49 -8.57 20.04
CA VAL A 125 -2.30 -7.17 20.45
C VAL A 125 -2.94 -6.90 21.81
N CYS A 126 -4.10 -7.51 22.07
CA CYS A 126 -4.82 -7.33 23.33
C CYS A 126 -4.39 -8.32 24.44
N GLY A 127 -3.82 -9.47 24.08
CA GLY A 127 -3.36 -10.50 25.01
C GLY A 127 -1.88 -10.35 25.40
N ILE A 128 -1.53 -10.79 26.60
CA ILE A 128 -0.12 -10.93 27.02
C ILE A 128 0.34 -12.32 26.59
N GLU A 129 0.95 -12.42 25.42
CA GLU A 129 1.45 -13.69 24.91
C GLU A 129 2.87 -13.93 25.43
N VAL A 130 3.06 -14.98 26.23
CA VAL A 130 4.39 -15.44 26.66
C VAL A 130 5.00 -16.20 25.48
N PHE A 131 5.97 -15.59 24.79
CA PHE A 131 6.72 -16.23 23.72
C PHE A 131 7.55 -17.41 24.25
N VAL A 132 6.97 -18.62 24.26
CA VAL A 132 7.64 -19.85 24.72
C VAL A 132 8.86 -20.19 23.84
N GLY A 133 8.85 -19.79 22.56
CA GLY A 133 9.89 -20.12 21.57
C GLY A 133 11.22 -19.36 21.70
N LEU A 134 11.29 -18.24 22.42
CA LEU A 134 12.53 -17.43 22.52
C LEU A 134 13.53 -17.97 23.55
N ARG A 135 13.21 -19.04 24.27
CA ARG A 135 14.08 -19.66 25.30
C ARG A 135 14.94 -20.80 24.74
N LYS A 136 15.62 -20.61 23.61
CA LYS A 136 16.55 -21.62 23.06
C LYS A 136 17.88 -21.06 22.55
N TRP A 137 18.24 -19.84 22.95
CA TRP A 137 19.56 -19.27 22.72
C TRP A 137 20.15 -18.77 24.03
#